data_AF-A0A7Y5F3N0-F1
#
_entry.id   AF-A0A7Y5F3N0-F1
#
_cell.length_a   1.000
_cell.length_b   1.000
_cell.length_c   1.000
_cell.angle_alpha   90.00
_cell.angle_beta   90.00
_cell.angle_gamma   90.00
#
_symmetry.space_group_name_H-M   'P 1'
#
loop_
_entity.id
_entity.type
_entity.pdbx_description
1 polymer ?
#
loop_
_entity_poly.entity_id
_entity_poly.type
_entity_poly.pdbx_seq_one_letter_code
_entity_poly.pdbx_strand_id
1 'polypeptide(L)'
;MRLLPRRPNRDGVGGRRAELRPGQRHPVGRTRKRCGPKRVEDGRRAAGDGRATGDGLDGWFDADRILKQALRAGLSVEAFWQMTPAETWMAIEAAIWQDERQGRRDAILAWRTAALNRMKRMPSLKNYLAQNTPQQVKVLRGDELEQRQAEFRHMSTAVQEAAPALHARLAALQKRNANRKKK
;
A
#
# COMPACT_ATOMS: atom_id res chain seq x y z
N MET A 1 -26.81 -35.71 -15.85
CA MET A 1 -25.98 -34.74 -16.58
C MET A 1 -26.89 -33.70 -17.23
N ARG A 2 -26.91 -32.45 -16.76
CA ARG A 2 -27.74 -31.38 -17.32
C ARG A 2 -26.91 -30.57 -18.32
N LEU A 3 -27.26 -30.65 -19.60
CA LEU A 3 -26.71 -29.83 -20.68
C LEU A 3 -27.17 -28.38 -20.49
N LEU A 4 -26.22 -27.47 -20.26
CA LEU A 4 -26.49 -26.03 -20.27
C LEU A 4 -26.70 -25.55 -21.71
N PRO A 5 -27.67 -24.66 -21.98
CA PRO A 5 -27.91 -24.14 -23.31
C PRO A 5 -26.78 -23.20 -23.76
N ARG A 6 -26.31 -23.40 -24.99
CA ARG A 6 -25.35 -22.50 -25.67
C ARG A 6 -25.97 -21.11 -25.82
N ARG A 7 -25.27 -20.08 -25.34
CA ARG A 7 -25.64 -18.68 -25.60
C ARG A 7 -25.46 -18.36 -27.09
N PRO A 8 -26.40 -17.66 -27.73
CA PRO A 8 -26.25 -17.22 -29.11
C PRO A 8 -25.19 -16.12 -29.22
N ASN A 9 -24.44 -16.18 -30.33
CA ASN A 9 -23.41 -15.22 -30.71
C ASN A 9 -24.04 -13.83 -30.91
N ARG A 10 -23.53 -12.84 -30.18
CA ARG A 10 -23.94 -11.44 -30.32
C ARG A 10 -23.08 -10.75 -31.39
N ASP A 11 -23.17 -11.27 -32.61
CA ASP A 11 -22.60 -10.63 -33.80
C ASP A 11 -23.66 -9.70 -34.37
N GLY A 12 -23.50 -8.38 -34.18
CA GLY A 12 -24.40 -7.42 -34.83
C GLY A 12 -24.63 -6.14 -34.06
N VAL A 13 -23.59 -5.32 -33.87
CA VAL A 13 -23.80 -3.87 -33.82
C VAL A 13 -22.94 -3.27 -34.92
N GLY A 14 -23.61 -3.09 -36.05
CA GLY A 14 -23.09 -2.45 -37.24
C GLY A 14 -22.59 -1.03 -36.95
N GLY A 15 -21.64 -0.64 -37.77
CA GLY A 15 -20.91 0.61 -37.68
C GLY A 15 -21.79 1.85 -37.62
N ARG A 16 -21.32 2.81 -36.83
CA ARG A 16 -21.27 4.19 -37.29
C ARG A 16 -19.83 4.63 -37.25
N ARG A 17 -19.17 4.50 -38.39
CA ARG A 17 -17.87 5.07 -38.67
C ARG A 17 -18.09 6.59 -38.67
N ALA A 18 -17.78 7.25 -37.55
CA ALA A 18 -17.81 8.70 -37.49
C ALA A 18 -16.74 9.20 -38.47
N GLU A 19 -17.17 9.71 -39.61
CA GLU A 19 -16.32 10.40 -40.56
C GLU A 19 -15.68 11.59 -39.84
N LEU A 20 -14.40 11.44 -39.54
CA LEU A 20 -13.55 12.52 -39.04
C LEU A 20 -13.43 13.55 -40.17
N ARG A 21 -14.14 14.67 -40.03
CA ARG A 21 -13.99 15.84 -40.89
C ARG A 21 -12.52 16.28 -40.90
N PRO A 22 -11.83 16.29 -42.06
CA PRO A 22 -10.51 16.91 -42.17
C PRO A 22 -10.69 18.43 -42.13
N GLY A 23 -10.18 19.11 -41.11
CA GLY A 23 -10.10 20.57 -41.13
C GLY A 23 -10.19 21.34 -39.83
N GLN A 24 -10.60 20.73 -38.71
CA GLN A 24 -10.55 21.46 -37.43
C GLN A 24 -9.14 21.42 -36.85
N ARG A 25 -8.33 22.40 -37.27
CA ARG A 25 -7.11 22.79 -36.56
C ARG A 25 -7.55 23.30 -35.18
N HIS A 26 -7.35 22.48 -34.15
CA HIS A 26 -7.49 22.94 -32.79
C HIS A 26 -6.47 24.05 -32.52
N PRO A 27 -6.86 25.17 -31.90
CA PRO A 27 -5.93 26.22 -31.52
C PRO A 27 -4.94 25.67 -30.49
N VAL A 28 -3.71 25.40 -30.93
CA VAL A 28 -2.52 25.24 -30.08
C VAL A 28 -2.20 26.61 -29.49
N GLY A 29 -2.91 26.96 -28.43
CA GLY A 29 -2.87 28.31 -27.88
C GLY A 29 -3.47 28.42 -26.49
N ARG A 30 -3.24 27.44 -25.62
CA ARG A 30 -3.35 27.68 -24.17
C ARG A 30 -1.99 27.50 -23.56
N THR A 31 -1.33 28.64 -23.38
CA THR A 31 -0.28 28.84 -22.41
C THR A 31 -0.65 28.04 -21.16
N ARG A 32 0.13 27.00 -20.85
CA ARG A 32 0.08 26.35 -19.56
C ARG A 32 0.45 27.44 -18.55
N LYS A 33 -0.56 28.11 -17.98
CA LYS A 33 -0.43 28.77 -16.68
C LYS A 33 0.25 27.73 -15.81
N ARG A 34 1.52 27.98 -15.49
CA ARG A 34 2.25 27.21 -14.50
C ARG A 34 1.45 27.34 -13.22
N CYS A 35 0.55 26.39 -12.98
CA CYS A 35 0.12 26.09 -11.64
C CYS A 35 1.38 25.57 -10.97
N GLY A 36 2.15 26.49 -10.38
CA GLY A 36 3.11 26.12 -9.36
C GLY A 36 2.41 25.24 -8.32
N PRO A 37 3.16 24.39 -7.58
CA PRO A 37 2.57 23.61 -6.51
C PRO A 37 1.77 24.58 -5.65
N LYS A 38 0.43 24.46 -5.68
CA LYS A 38 -0.40 25.15 -4.71
C LYS A 38 0.13 24.63 -3.39
N ARG A 39 0.90 25.48 -2.71
CA ARG A 39 1.22 25.35 -1.30
C ARG A 39 -0.09 24.93 -0.67
N VAL A 40 -0.15 23.68 -0.21
CA VAL A 40 -1.24 23.23 0.61
C VAL A 40 -1.05 24.08 1.85
N GLU A 41 -1.69 25.25 1.86
CA GLU A 41 -1.96 25.93 3.10
C GLU A 41 -2.71 24.88 3.89
N ASP A 42 -2.07 24.42 4.96
CA ASP A 42 -2.68 23.68 6.04
C ASP A 42 -3.85 24.54 6.54
N GLY A 43 -4.95 24.42 5.81
CA GLY A 43 -6.17 25.13 6.01
C GLY A 43 -6.69 24.67 7.34
N ARG A 44 -6.46 25.52 8.34
CA ARG A 44 -7.35 25.79 9.45
C ARG A 44 -8.08 24.52 9.88
N ARG A 45 -7.43 23.78 10.78
CA ARG A 45 -8.17 23.01 11.78
C ARG A 45 -9.29 23.92 12.25
N ALA A 46 -10.51 23.55 11.89
CA ALA A 46 -11.71 24.14 12.43
C ALA A 46 -11.49 24.25 13.94
N ALA A 47 -11.76 25.44 14.46
CA ALA A 47 -11.98 25.63 15.88
C ALA A 47 -13.08 24.63 16.27
N GLY A 48 -12.65 23.46 16.73
CA GLY A 48 -13.52 22.51 17.37
C GLY A 48 -13.93 23.17 18.65
N ASP A 49 -15.21 23.51 18.74
CA ASP A 49 -15.86 24.00 19.94
C ASP A 49 -15.36 23.21 21.13
N GLY A 50 -14.61 23.91 21.98
CA GLY A 50 -14.14 23.40 23.27
C GLY A 50 -15.34 23.21 24.19
N ARG A 51 -16.13 22.16 23.95
CA ARG A 51 -16.89 21.52 25.02
C ARG A 51 -15.86 20.85 25.91
N ALA A 52 -15.33 21.66 26.82
CA ALA A 52 -14.79 21.22 28.10
C ALA A 52 -15.82 20.25 28.68
N THR A 53 -15.58 18.97 28.43
CA THR A 53 -16.33 17.88 29.01
C THR A 53 -15.72 17.80 30.39
N GLY A 54 -16.43 18.36 31.36
CA GLY A 54 -15.93 18.67 32.69
C GLY A 54 -15.14 17.52 33.29
N ASP A 55 -14.05 17.91 33.93
CA ASP A 55 -13.00 17.09 34.51
C ASP A 55 -13.49 16.39 35.79
N GLY A 56 -14.52 15.54 35.64
CA GLY A 56 -14.92 14.56 36.64
C GLY A 56 -13.94 13.40 36.61
N LEU A 57 -13.33 13.11 37.75
CA LEU A 57 -12.28 12.10 37.98
C LEU A 57 -12.70 10.63 37.72
N ASP A 58 -13.77 10.40 36.96
CA ASP A 58 -14.28 9.09 36.52
C ASP A 58 -13.88 8.75 35.05
N GLY A 59 -13.01 9.56 34.44
CA GLY A 59 -12.58 9.49 33.04
C GLY A 59 -11.64 8.32 32.66
N TRP A 60 -11.54 7.28 33.48
CA TRP A 60 -10.71 6.11 33.15
C TRP A 60 -11.34 5.23 32.05
N PHE A 61 -12.67 5.26 31.91
CA PHE A 61 -13.38 4.48 30.89
C PHE A 61 -14.60 5.23 30.35
N ASP A 62 -14.44 5.91 29.22
CA ASP A 62 -15.55 6.55 28.49
C ASP A 62 -16.17 5.52 27.52
N ALA A 63 -17.09 4.72 28.05
CA ALA A 63 -17.76 3.64 27.32
C ALA A 63 -18.42 4.15 26.02
N ASP A 64 -19.03 5.34 26.05
CA ASP A 64 -19.69 5.95 24.90
C ASP A 64 -18.71 6.32 23.80
N ARG A 65 -17.54 6.83 24.17
CA ARG A 65 -16.48 7.15 23.20
C ARG A 65 -15.93 5.88 22.56
N ILE A 66 -15.68 4.83 23.34
CA ILE A 66 -15.14 3.57 22.81
C ILE A 66 -16.20 2.87 21.95
N LEU A 67 -17.47 2.87 22.36
CA LEU A 67 -18.58 2.34 21.55
C LEU A 67 -18.67 3.05 20.20
N LYS A 68 -18.57 4.38 20.15
CA LYS A 68 -18.53 5.14 18.89
C LYS A 68 -17.35 4.74 18.00
N GLN A 69 -16.19 4.47 18.58
CA GLN A 69 -15.03 4.00 17.82
C GLN A 69 -15.19 2.56 17.33
N ALA A 70 -15.74 1.67 18.17
CA ALA A 70 -16.04 0.28 17.81
C ALA A 70 -17.04 0.20 16.64
N LEU A 71 -18.11 1.00 16.68
CA LEU A 71 -19.08 1.09 15.58
C LEU A 71 -18.43 1.60 14.28
N ARG A 72 -17.51 2.58 14.37
CA ARG A 72 -16.74 3.04 13.20
C ARG A 72 -15.82 1.96 12.64
N ALA A 73 -15.28 1.11 13.50
CA ALA A 73 -14.49 -0.05 13.12
C ALA A 73 -15.34 -1.22 12.58
N GLY A 74 -16.67 -1.10 12.56
CA GLY A 74 -17.58 -2.13 12.04
C GLY A 74 -17.95 -3.22 13.05
N LEU A 75 -17.66 -3.05 14.35
CA LEU A 75 -18.14 -3.94 15.39
C LEU A 75 -19.65 -3.73 15.62
N SER A 76 -20.38 -4.81 15.88
CA SER A 76 -21.79 -4.71 16.29
C SER A 76 -21.89 -4.26 17.76
N VAL A 77 -23.03 -3.66 18.12
CA VAL A 77 -23.31 -3.26 19.52
C VAL A 77 -23.29 -4.46 20.45
N GLU A 78 -23.82 -5.61 20.01
CA GLU A 78 -23.81 -6.84 20.80
C GLU A 78 -22.39 -7.37 21.04
N ALA A 79 -21.55 -7.39 20.00
CA ALA A 79 -20.14 -7.81 20.13
C ALA A 79 -19.36 -6.90 21.09
N PHE A 80 -19.62 -5.60 21.05
CA PHE A 80 -19.02 -4.64 21.98
C PHE A 80 -19.33 -4.98 23.44
N TRP A 81 -20.58 -5.30 23.78
CA TRP A 81 -20.96 -5.65 25.16
C TRP A 81 -20.50 -7.02 25.63
N GLN A 82 -20.17 -7.92 24.69
CA GLN A 82 -19.59 -9.23 25.02
C GLN A 82 -18.07 -9.22 25.15
N MET A 83 -17.40 -8.17 24.67
CA MET A 83 -15.94 -8.04 24.72
C MET A 83 -15.51 -7.24 25.95
N THR A 84 -14.34 -7.59 26.47
CA THR A 84 -13.66 -6.75 27.45
C THR A 84 -13.16 -5.45 26.79
N PRO A 85 -12.96 -4.37 27.55
CA PRO A 85 -12.36 -3.14 27.03
C PRO A 85 -11.03 -3.36 26.29
N ALA A 86 -10.18 -4.24 26.80
CA ALA A 86 -8.90 -4.56 26.18
C ALA A 86 -9.07 -5.24 24.81
N GLU A 87 -9.98 -6.21 24.70
CA GLU A 87 -10.31 -6.87 23.43
C GLU A 87 -10.93 -5.90 22.43
N THR A 88 -11.81 -5.01 22.90
CA THR A 88 -12.40 -3.97 22.06
C THR A 88 -11.33 -3.05 21.47
N TRP A 89 -10.36 -2.63 22.28
CA TRP A 89 -9.22 -1.84 21.81
C TRP A 89 -8.40 -2.57 20.76
N MET A 90 -8.08 -3.84 20.98
CA MET A 90 -7.35 -4.66 20.01
C MET A 90 -8.13 -4.82 18.70
N ALA A 91 -9.45 -5.00 18.77
CA ALA A 91 -10.30 -5.11 17.59
C ALA A 91 -10.35 -3.80 16.79
N ILE A 92 -10.43 -2.64 17.47
CA ILE A 92 -10.35 -1.32 16.84
C ILE A 92 -8.99 -1.12 16.16
N GLU A 93 -7.89 -1.43 16.85
CA GLU A 93 -6.54 -1.32 16.27
C GLU A 93 -6.37 -2.23 15.05
N ALA A 94 -6.87 -3.47 15.11
CA ALA A 94 -6.84 -4.39 13.99
C ALA A 94 -7.63 -3.84 12.79
N ALA A 95 -8.80 -3.24 13.01
CA ALA A 95 -9.60 -2.62 11.96
C ALA A 95 -8.86 -1.44 11.31
N ILE A 96 -8.28 -0.53 12.11
CA ILE A 96 -7.46 0.59 11.60
C ILE A 96 -6.30 0.06 10.74
N TRP A 97 -5.62 -0.98 11.20
CA TRP A 97 -4.53 -1.58 10.45
C TRP A 97 -4.99 -2.20 9.12
N GLN A 98 -6.16 -2.85 9.11
CA GLN A 98 -6.76 -3.40 7.90
C GLN A 98 -7.11 -2.30 6.90
N ASP A 99 -7.74 -1.21 7.36
CA ASP A 99 -8.09 -0.05 6.53
C ASP A 99 -6.86 0.60 5.92
N GLU A 100 -5.80 0.81 6.71
CA GLU A 100 -4.53 1.34 6.19
C GLU A 100 -3.94 0.42 5.11
N ARG A 101 -3.94 -0.89 5.36
CA ARG A 101 -3.42 -1.87 4.41
C ARG A 101 -4.26 -1.91 3.14
N GLN A 102 -5.57 -1.78 3.25
CA GLN A 102 -6.49 -1.70 2.12
C GLN A 102 -6.28 -0.42 1.32
N GLY A 103 -6.19 0.75 1.97
CA GLY A 103 -5.88 2.01 1.33
C GLY A 103 -4.54 1.99 0.57
N ARG A 104 -3.50 1.37 1.13
CA ARG A 104 -2.21 1.18 0.43
C ARG A 104 -2.35 0.28 -0.80
N ARG A 105 -3.12 -0.83 -0.69
CA ARG A 105 -3.39 -1.73 -1.82
C ARG A 105 -4.15 -1.01 -2.93
N ASP A 106 -5.18 -0.25 -2.58
CA ASP A 106 -6.02 0.49 -3.53
C ASP A 106 -5.24 1.60 -4.22
N ALA A 107 -4.37 2.31 -3.50
CA ALA A 107 -3.46 3.30 -4.08
C ALA A 107 -2.51 2.66 -5.11
N ILE A 108 -1.93 1.50 -4.80
CA ILE A 108 -1.07 0.75 -5.73
C ILE A 108 -1.87 0.29 -6.95
N LEU A 109 -3.09 -0.22 -6.76
CA LEU A 109 -3.97 -0.67 -7.83
C LEU A 109 -4.35 0.50 -8.75
N ALA A 110 -4.73 1.65 -8.17
CA ALA A 110 -5.07 2.86 -8.91
C ALA A 110 -3.86 3.34 -9.74
N TRP A 111 -2.66 3.34 -9.14
CA TRP A 111 -1.43 3.69 -9.84
C TRP A 111 -1.13 2.72 -11.00
N ARG A 112 -1.25 1.41 -10.78
CA ARG A 112 -1.07 0.39 -11.84
C ARG A 112 -2.08 0.58 -12.96
N THR A 113 -3.35 0.82 -12.63
CA THR A 113 -4.41 1.04 -13.61
C THR A 113 -4.15 2.30 -14.44
N ALA A 114 -3.75 3.39 -13.80
CA ALA A 114 -3.38 4.63 -14.48
C ALA A 114 -2.14 4.44 -15.37
N ALA A 115 -1.15 3.67 -14.92
CA ALA A 115 0.03 3.34 -15.73
C ALA A 115 -0.37 2.54 -16.98
N LEU A 116 -1.19 1.51 -16.82
CA LEU A 116 -1.69 0.70 -17.94
C LEU A 116 -2.49 1.52 -18.96
N ASN A 117 -3.36 2.41 -18.49
CA ASN A 117 -4.15 3.29 -19.35
C ASN A 117 -3.30 4.28 -20.15
N ARG A 118 -2.10 4.64 -19.66
CA ARG A 118 -1.17 5.52 -20.35
C ARG A 118 -0.31 4.80 -21.38
N MET A 119 -0.22 3.47 -21.34
CA MET A 119 0.60 2.72 -22.29
C MET A 119 -0.08 2.68 -23.67
N LYS A 120 0.60 3.20 -24.70
CA LYS A 120 0.10 3.20 -26.08
C LYS A 120 -0.04 1.79 -26.68
N ARG A 121 0.80 0.84 -26.24
CA ARG A 121 0.80 -0.55 -26.73
C ARG A 121 1.01 -1.48 -25.54
N MET A 122 0.00 -2.28 -25.22
CA MET A 122 0.12 -3.31 -24.19
C MET A 122 0.99 -4.45 -24.74
N PRO A 123 2.00 -4.94 -24.00
CA PRO A 123 2.70 -6.17 -24.38
C PRO A 123 1.69 -7.32 -24.43
N SER A 124 1.93 -8.31 -25.31
CA SER A 124 1.04 -9.48 -25.36
C SER A 124 1.07 -10.20 -24.01
N LEU A 125 -0.06 -10.75 -23.58
CA LEU A 125 -0.14 -11.49 -22.32
C LEU A 125 0.87 -12.65 -22.29
N LYS A 126 1.10 -13.30 -23.44
CA LYS A 126 2.11 -14.36 -23.59
C LYS A 126 3.52 -13.85 -23.25
N ASN A 127 3.89 -12.67 -23.74
CA ASN A 127 5.20 -12.09 -23.47
C ASN A 127 5.34 -11.69 -21.99
N TYR A 128 4.27 -11.14 -21.40
CA TYR A 128 4.28 -10.73 -20.00
C TYR A 128 4.37 -11.94 -19.05
N LEU A 129 3.63 -13.01 -19.33
CA LEU A 129 3.70 -14.26 -18.56
C LEU A 129 5.06 -14.94 -18.75
N ALA A 130 5.61 -14.97 -19.97
CA ALA A 130 6.92 -15.53 -20.23
C ALA A 130 8.04 -14.81 -19.46
N GLN A 131 7.95 -13.48 -19.31
CA GLN A 131 8.90 -12.67 -18.53
C GLN A 131 8.77 -12.87 -17.01
N ASN A 132 7.57 -13.20 -16.52
CA ASN A 132 7.31 -13.41 -15.09
C ASN A 132 7.48 -14.87 -14.64
N THR A 133 7.56 -15.82 -15.57
CA THR A 133 8.16 -17.12 -15.25
C THR A 133 9.53 -16.82 -14.66
N PRO A 134 9.88 -17.31 -13.45
CA PRO A 134 11.21 -17.10 -12.90
C PRO A 134 12.18 -17.52 -13.99
N GLN A 135 12.96 -16.54 -14.50
CA GLN A 135 13.98 -16.81 -15.50
C GLN A 135 14.71 -18.03 -14.99
N GLN A 136 14.61 -19.15 -15.73
CA GLN A 136 15.19 -20.40 -15.29
C GLN A 136 16.63 -20.07 -14.95
N VAL A 137 16.95 -20.13 -13.65
CA VAL A 137 18.25 -19.73 -13.14
C VAL A 137 19.24 -20.50 -13.99
N LYS A 138 20.08 -19.79 -14.75
CA LYS A 138 21.04 -20.42 -15.66
C LYS A 138 21.77 -21.46 -14.81
N VAL A 139 21.55 -22.74 -15.10
CA VAL A 139 22.11 -23.83 -14.31
C VAL A 139 23.62 -23.73 -14.52
N LEU A 140 24.33 -23.11 -13.57
CA LEU A 140 25.78 -23.01 -13.61
C LEU A 140 26.32 -24.43 -13.47
N ARG A 141 27.06 -24.90 -14.48
CA ARG A 141 27.68 -26.23 -14.49
C ARG A 141 29.19 -26.08 -14.52
N GLY A 142 29.88 -26.97 -13.80
CA GLY A 142 31.35 -27.05 -13.77
C GLY A 142 31.99 -25.84 -13.08
N ASP A 143 33.06 -25.33 -13.70
CA ASP A 143 33.98 -24.33 -13.14
C ASP A 143 33.29 -23.03 -12.69
N GLU A 144 32.22 -22.61 -13.39
CA GLU A 144 31.47 -21.40 -13.00
C GLU A 144 30.78 -21.55 -11.63
N LEU A 145 30.38 -22.78 -11.27
CA LEU A 145 29.73 -23.06 -9.99
C LEU A 145 30.75 -23.05 -8.85
N GLU A 146 31.95 -23.58 -9.08
CA GLU A 146 33.03 -23.54 -8.10
C GLU A 146 33.49 -22.10 -7.82
N GLN A 147 33.61 -21.26 -8.86
CA GLN A 147 33.90 -19.83 -8.71
C GLN A 147 32.83 -19.12 -7.88
N ARG A 148 31.55 -19.33 -8.21
CA ARG A 148 30.43 -18.75 -7.44
C ARG A 148 30.41 -19.23 -5.99
N GLN A 149 30.74 -20.50 -5.74
CA GLN A 149 30.83 -21.02 -4.39
C GLN A 149 32.01 -20.42 -3.62
N ALA A 150 33.17 -20.23 -4.26
CA ALA A 150 34.32 -19.58 -3.66
C ALA A 150 34.02 -18.11 -3.33
N GLU A 151 33.41 -17.38 -4.26
CA GLU A 151 32.94 -16.00 -4.05
C GLU A 151 31.93 -15.92 -2.89
N PHE A 152 30.95 -16.84 -2.86
CA PHE A 152 29.95 -16.88 -1.80
C PHE A 152 30.58 -17.18 -0.44
N ARG A 153 31.52 -18.14 -0.37
CA ARG A 153 32.27 -18.42 0.86
C ARG A 153 33.02 -17.19 1.32
N HIS A 154 33.75 -16.53 0.43
CA HIS A 154 34.48 -15.29 0.74
C HIS A 154 33.56 -14.17 1.24
N MET A 155 32.39 -13.99 0.62
CA MET A 155 31.39 -13.02 1.10
C MET A 155 30.81 -13.42 2.46
N SER A 156 30.54 -14.70 2.67
CA SER A 156 29.97 -15.21 3.93
C SER A 156 30.95 -15.06 5.10
N THR A 157 32.24 -15.36 4.89
CA THR A 157 33.27 -15.18 5.91
C THR A 157 33.45 -13.71 6.23
N ALA A 158 33.50 -12.83 5.22
CA ALA A 158 33.59 -11.39 5.44
C ALA A 158 32.39 -10.84 6.23
N VAL A 159 31.17 -11.31 5.96
CA VAL A 159 29.98 -10.93 6.74
C VAL A 159 30.06 -11.46 8.17
N GLN A 160 30.53 -12.69 8.35
CA GLN A 160 30.62 -13.33 9.66
C GLN A 160 31.71 -12.70 10.55
N GLU A 161 32.82 -12.25 9.96
CA GLU A 161 33.86 -11.45 10.62
C GLU A 161 33.37 -10.04 10.96
N ALA A 162 32.56 -9.41 10.11
CA ALA A 162 32.02 -8.06 10.34
C ALA A 162 30.86 -8.03 11.36
N ALA A 163 30.14 -9.15 11.53
CA ALA A 163 29.00 -9.28 12.45
C ALA A 163 29.31 -8.85 13.91
N PRO A 164 30.37 -9.33 14.58
CA PRO A 164 30.66 -8.93 15.97
C PRO A 164 30.91 -7.42 16.11
N ALA A 165 31.58 -6.79 15.14
CA ALA A 165 31.80 -5.34 15.15
C ALA A 165 30.49 -4.55 15.00
N LEU A 166 29.57 -5.01 14.13
CA LEU A 166 28.25 -4.42 13.99
C LEU A 166 27.41 -4.58 15.26
N HIS A 167 27.44 -5.76 15.89
CA HIS A 167 26.76 -6.00 17.17
C HIS A 167 27.30 -5.10 18.28
N ALA A 168 28.63 -4.96 18.41
CA ALA A 168 29.26 -4.06 19.38
C ALA A 168 28.82 -2.59 19.15
N ARG A 169 28.75 -2.15 17.89
CA ARG A 169 28.31 -0.80 17.52
C ARG A 169 26.83 -0.56 17.86
N LEU A 170 25.96 -1.54 17.60
CA LEU A 170 24.55 -1.47 17.98
C LEU A 170 24.39 -1.42 19.51
N ALA A 171 25.13 -2.23 20.25
CA ALA A 171 25.12 -2.20 21.72
C ALA A 171 25.58 -0.85 22.28
N ALA A 172 26.60 -0.23 21.69
CA ALA A 172 27.07 1.09 22.09
C ALA A 172 26.01 2.18 21.82
N LEU A 173 25.31 2.12 20.69
CA LEU A 173 24.21 3.03 20.37
C LEU A 173 23.03 2.87 21.34
N GLN A 174 22.67 1.64 21.70
CA GLN A 174 21.63 1.38 22.68
C GLN A 174 21.98 1.98 24.06
N LYS A 175 23.22 1.82 24.52
CA LYS A 175 23.70 2.45 25.77
C LYS A 175 23.62 3.98 25.73
N ARG A 176 23.99 4.61 24.60
CA ARG A 176 23.87 6.06 24.41
C ARG A 176 22.41 6.53 24.46
N ASN A 177 21.51 5.80 23.82
CA ASN A 177 20.08 6.12 23.83
C ASN A 177 19.46 5.96 25.23
N ALA A 178 19.87 4.93 25.99
CA ALA A 178 19.43 4.75 27.37
C ALA A 178 19.88 5.90 28.29
N ASN A 179 21.12 6.39 28.13
CA ASN A 179 21.63 7.54 28.88
C ASN A 179 20.93 8.85 28.51
N ARG A 180 20.52 9.02 27.25
CA ARG A 180 19.79 10.21 26.80
C ARG A 180 18.39 10.31 27.42
N LYS A 181 17.73 9.19 27.72
CA LYS A 181 16.40 9.17 28.35
C LYS A 181 16.41 9.47 29.86
N LYS A 182 17.57 9.41 30.52
CA LYS A 182 17.71 9.68 31.96
C LYS A 182 17.98 11.16 32.29
N LYS A 183 18.19 11.99 31.28
CA LYS A 183 18.30 13.45 31.39
C LYS A 183 16.97 14.07 31.01
#